data_AF-A0A7Y2HA08-F1
#
_entry.id   AF-A0A7Y2HA08-F1
#
_cell.length_a   1.000
_cell.length_b   1.000
_cell.length_c   1.000
_cell.angle_alpha   90.00
_cell.angle_beta   90.00
_cell.angle_gamma   90.00
#
_symmetry.space_group_name_H-M   'P 1'
#
loop_
_entity.id
_entity.type
_entity.pdbx_description
1 polymer ?
#
loop_
_entity_poly.entity_id
_entity_poly.type
_entity_poly.pdbx_seq_one_letter_code
_entity_poly.pdbx_strand_id
1 'polypeptide(L)'
;MKRYGLVIFDCDGTLVDSEPVSNQVVADMMNDLGIEMTKEKSIELFAGKKFADIDKYVNERVQTDIEFNFEKEFRKQSKIAFEKYLTVIPGAEAFIKSMTIPYCVASNGPKKKMEVTLK
;
A
#
# COMPACT_ATOMS: atom_id res chain seq x y z
N MET A 1 20.78 -14.48 27.33
CA MET A 1 19.29 -14.48 27.27
C MET A 1 18.85 -13.60 26.13
N LYS A 2 17.84 -14.02 25.35
CA LYS A 2 17.23 -13.16 24.33
C LYS A 2 16.29 -12.17 25.01
N ARG A 3 16.45 -10.88 24.72
CA ARG A 3 15.70 -9.77 25.35
C ARG A 3 14.20 -9.78 24.99
N TYR A 4 13.84 -10.37 23.85
CA TYR A 4 12.47 -10.43 23.34
C TYR A 4 12.13 -11.84 22.86
N GLY A 5 10.87 -12.25 23.05
CA GLY A 5 10.37 -13.59 22.69
C GLY A 5 9.73 -13.70 21.30
N LEU A 6 9.32 -12.57 20.70
CA LEU A 6 8.66 -12.49 19.40
C LEU A 6 8.96 -11.14 18.76
N VAL A 7 9.14 -11.10 17.44
CA VAL A 7 9.12 -9.88 16.63
C VAL A 7 7.88 -9.90 15.74
N ILE A 8 7.11 -8.82 15.75
CA ILE A 8 5.95 -8.65 14.86
C ILE A 8 6.31 -7.58 13.85
N PHE A 9 6.40 -7.96 12.58
CA PHE A 9 6.68 -7.04 11.49
C PHE A 9 5.39 -6.45 10.95
N ASP A 10 5.43 -5.17 10.62
CA ASP A 10 4.52 -4.65 9.61
C ASP A 10 4.90 -5.20 8.22
N CYS A 11 3.99 -5.14 7.26
CA CYS A 11 4.21 -5.61 5.89
C CYS A 11 4.60 -4.46 4.96
N ASP A 12 3.70 -3.49 4.81
CA ASP A 12 3.80 -2.42 3.83
C ASP A 12 4.86 -1.39 4.28
N GLY A 13 5.81 -1.04 3.42
CA GLY A 13 6.91 -0.13 3.75
C GLY A 13 7.96 -0.71 4.71
N THR A 14 7.74 -1.93 5.23
CA THR A 14 8.68 -2.62 6.13
C THR A 14 9.31 -3.85 5.46
N LEU A 15 8.48 -4.75 4.91
CA LEU A 15 8.94 -5.95 4.21
C LEU A 15 8.86 -5.78 2.69
N VAL A 16 7.88 -5.04 2.20
CA VAL A 16 7.67 -4.78 0.77
C VAL A 16 7.49 -3.29 0.49
N ASP A 17 8.01 -2.84 -0.64
CA ASP A 17 7.94 -1.44 -1.07
C ASP A 17 6.64 -1.18 -1.83
N SER A 18 5.53 -1.15 -1.10
CA SER A 18 4.17 -1.03 -1.66
C SER A 18 3.69 0.41 -1.82
N GLU A 19 4.32 1.38 -1.15
CA GLU A 19 3.89 2.79 -1.18
C GLU A 19 4.02 3.42 -2.57
N PRO A 20 5.13 3.25 -3.31
CA PRO A 20 5.26 3.86 -4.64
C PRO A 20 4.25 3.30 -5.63
N VAL A 21 3.95 1.99 -5.53
CA VAL A 21 2.96 1.32 -6.40
C VAL A 21 1.54 1.79 -6.05
N SER A 22 1.22 1.87 -4.76
CA SER A 22 -0.10 2.34 -4.30
C SER A 22 -0.37 3.77 -4.74
N ASN A 23 0.62 4.66 -4.59
CA ASN A 23 0.48 6.07 -4.97
C ASN A 23 0.40 6.26 -6.49
N GLN A 24 1.06 5.40 -7.28
CA GLN A 24 0.86 5.42 -8.73
C GLN A 24 -0.60 5.09 -9.07
N VAL A 25 -1.18 4.05 -8.46
CA VAL A 25 -2.59 3.68 -8.69
C VAL A 25 -3.55 4.80 -8.28
N VAL A 26 -3.30 5.47 -7.14
CA VAL A 26 -4.10 6.64 -6.74
C VAL A 26 -4.01 7.76 -7.77
N ALA A 27 -2.81 8.09 -8.24
CA ALA A 27 -2.61 9.12 -9.26
C ALA A 27 -3.35 8.78 -10.56
N ASP A 28 -3.22 7.55 -11.05
CA ASP A 28 -3.89 7.09 -12.27
C ASP A 28 -5.42 7.20 -12.13
N MET A 29 -5.98 6.70 -11.02
CA MET A 29 -7.43 6.78 -10.75
C MET A 29 -7.92 8.23 -10.60
N MET A 30 -7.12 9.13 -10.05
CA MET A 30 -7.47 10.56 -9.97
C MET A 30 -7.48 11.21 -11.35
N ASN A 31 -6.51 10.89 -12.20
CA ASN A 31 -6.46 11.39 -13.56
C ASN A 31 -7.64 10.90 -14.40
N ASP A 32 -8.10 9.66 -14.21
CA ASP A 32 -9.33 9.14 -14.84
C ASP A 32 -10.59 9.93 -14.44
N LEU A 33 -10.59 10.55 -13.25
CA LEU A 33 -11.64 11.44 -12.76
C LEU A 33 -11.43 12.92 -13.14
N GLY A 34 -10.40 13.22 -13.94
CA GLY A 34 -10.05 14.59 -14.34
C GLY A 34 -9.32 15.41 -13.27
N ILE A 35 -8.83 14.78 -12.21
CA ILE A 35 -8.04 15.42 -11.16
C ILE A 35 -6.56 15.23 -11.48
N GLU A 36 -5.89 16.31 -11.90
CA GLU A 36 -4.46 16.26 -12.25
C GLU A 36 -3.59 15.86 -11.04
N MET A 37 -3.07 14.64 -11.10
CA MET A 37 -2.29 14.03 -10.04
C MET A 37 -1.07 13.30 -10.60
N THR A 38 0.12 13.67 -10.14
CA THR A 38 1.35 12.90 -10.38
C THR A 38 1.59 11.93 -9.23
N LYS A 39 2.42 10.90 -9.47
CA LYS A 39 2.84 9.97 -8.42
C LYS A 39 3.53 10.69 -7.26
N GLU A 40 4.43 11.63 -7.56
CA GLU A 40 5.20 12.38 -6.57
C GLU A 40 4.26 13.21 -5.68
N LYS A 41 3.28 13.88 -6.29
CA LYS A 41 2.26 14.65 -5.58
C LYS A 41 1.35 13.73 -4.76
N SER A 42 0.99 12.56 -5.28
CA SER A 42 0.23 11.55 -4.52
C SER A 42 1.01 11.11 -3.27
N ILE A 43 2.31 10.82 -3.41
CA ILE A 43 3.17 10.46 -2.27
C ILE A 43 3.21 11.59 -1.24
N GLU A 44 3.44 12.84 -1.68
CA GLU A 44 3.48 14.00 -0.78
C GLU A 44 2.17 14.19 0.01
N LEU A 45 1.03 14.00 -0.65
CA LEU A 45 -0.28 14.21 -0.06
C LEU A 45 -0.76 13.03 0.81
N PHE A 46 -0.47 11.80 0.39
CA PHE A 46 -1.17 10.61 0.89
C PHE A 46 -0.27 9.55 1.53
N ALA A 47 1.06 9.64 1.44
CA ALA A 47 1.93 8.71 2.14
C ALA A 47 1.66 8.73 3.66
N GLY A 48 1.51 7.54 4.25
CA GLY A 48 1.15 7.37 5.66
C GLY A 48 -0.25 7.88 6.07
N LYS A 49 -1.11 8.31 5.12
CA LYS A 49 -2.48 8.75 5.41
C LYS A 49 -3.47 7.59 5.36
N LYS A 50 -4.65 7.82 5.94
CA LYS A 50 -5.74 6.84 5.85
C LYS A 50 -6.38 6.95 4.48
N PHE A 51 -6.91 5.84 3.96
CA PHE A 51 -7.64 5.86 2.69
C PHE A 51 -8.82 6.85 2.70
N ALA A 52 -9.47 7.04 3.85
CA ALA A 52 -10.53 8.03 4.04
C ALA A 52 -10.09 9.47 3.73
N ASP A 53 -8.80 9.80 3.93
CA ASP A 53 -8.26 11.12 3.58
C ASP A 53 -8.16 11.29 2.05
N ILE A 54 -7.84 10.20 1.33
CA ILE A 54 -7.83 10.17 -0.14
C ILE A 54 -9.27 10.30 -0.67
N ASP A 55 -10.19 9.50 -0.13
CA ASP A 55 -11.60 9.52 -0.52
C ASP A 55 -12.23 10.92 -0.33
N LYS A 56 -11.93 11.56 0.80
CA LYS A 56 -12.31 12.96 1.05
C LYS A 56 -11.70 13.91 0.01
N TYR A 57 -10.42 13.78 -0.29
CA TYR A 57 -9.73 14.63 -1.27
C TYR A 57 -10.37 14.56 -2.66
N VAL A 58 -10.75 13.35 -3.10
CA VAL A 58 -11.41 13.11 -4.38
C VAL A 58 -12.81 13.72 -4.38
N ASN A 59 -13.61 13.45 -3.35
CA ASN A 59 -14.99 13.96 -3.25
C ASN A 59 -15.06 15.51 -3.22
N GLU A 60 -14.04 16.19 -2.70
CA GLU A 60 -13.96 17.66 -2.70
C GLU A 60 -13.62 18.26 -4.08
N ARG A 61 -13.11 17.46 -5.02
CA ARG A 61 -12.55 17.94 -6.31
C ARG A 61 -13.29 17.42 -7.53
N VAL A 62 -13.91 16.25 -7.41
CA VAL A 62 -14.72 15.71 -8.49
C VAL A 62 -15.96 16.58 -8.67
N GLN A 63 -16.23 17.00 -9.91
CA GLN A 63 -17.39 17.83 -10.22
C GLN A 63 -18.65 16.99 -10.53
N THR A 64 -18.48 15.68 -10.63
CA THR A 64 -19.51 14.71 -10.98
C THR A 64 -19.57 13.60 -9.94
N ASP A 65 -20.74 12.98 -9.77
CA ASP A 65 -20.86 11.82 -8.89
C ASP A 65 -19.98 10.66 -9.37
N ILE A 66 -19.29 10.01 -8.44
CA ILE A 66 -18.48 8.82 -8.73
C ILE A 66 -19.43 7.62 -8.71
N GLU A 67 -19.67 7.01 -9.87
CA GLU A 67 -20.58 5.86 -10.00
C GLU A 67 -20.06 4.57 -9.36
N PHE A 68 -18.78 4.54 -8.97
CA PHE A 68 -18.12 3.40 -8.35
C PHE A 68 -17.61 3.72 -6.95
N ASN A 69 -17.43 2.67 -6.14
CA ASN A 69 -16.77 2.81 -4.85
C ASN A 69 -15.26 2.94 -5.05
N PHE A 70 -14.73 4.14 -4.80
CA PHE A 70 -13.32 4.49 -5.05
C PHE A 70 -12.35 3.56 -4.32
N GLU A 71 -12.61 3.26 -3.05
CA GLU A 71 -11.78 2.34 -2.26
C GLU A 71 -11.76 0.92 -2.83
N LYS A 72 -12.92 0.40 -3.24
CA LYS A 72 -13.03 -0.94 -3.79
C LYS A 72 -12.26 -1.06 -5.10
N GLU A 73 -12.35 -0.05 -5.97
CA GLU A 73 -11.62 -0.05 -7.24
C GLU A 73 -10.11 0.12 -7.00
N PHE A 74 -9.72 1.00 -6.08
CA PHE A 74 -8.31 1.15 -5.66
C PHE A 74 -7.73 -0.18 -5.19
N ARG A 75 -8.44 -0.92 -4.31
CA ARG A 75 -7.98 -2.21 -3.81
C ARG A 75 -7.81 -3.24 -4.93
N LYS A 76 -8.69 -3.23 -5.93
CA LYS A 76 -8.62 -4.10 -7.11
C LYS A 76 -7.43 -3.75 -8.00
N GLN A 77 -7.27 -2.48 -8.36
CA GLN A 77 -6.17 -2.02 -9.20
C GLN A 77 -4.81 -2.17 -8.50
N SER A 78 -4.72 -1.82 -7.21
CA SER A 78 -3.51 -2.01 -6.40
C SER A 78 -3.09 -3.48 -6.36
N LYS A 79 -4.03 -4.42 -6.26
CA LYS A 79 -3.70 -5.85 -6.30
C LYS A 79 -2.99 -6.21 -7.61
N ILE A 80 -3.56 -5.80 -8.74
CA ILE A 80 -2.98 -6.06 -10.08
C ILE A 80 -1.61 -5.41 -10.20
N ALA A 81 -1.47 -4.17 -9.73
CA ALA A 81 -0.20 -3.45 -9.76
C ALA A 81 0.86 -4.12 -8.87
N PHE A 82 0.48 -4.60 -7.68
CA PHE A 82 1.41 -5.33 -6.80
C PHE A 82 1.90 -6.63 -7.41
N GLU A 83 1.03 -7.39 -8.10
CA GLU A 83 1.44 -8.62 -8.80
C GLU A 83 2.54 -8.36 -9.86
N LYS A 84 2.61 -7.14 -10.39
CA LYS A 84 3.53 -6.78 -11.48
C LYS A 84 4.75 -5.99 -11.03
N TYR A 85 4.61 -5.12 -10.04
CA TYR A 85 5.60 -4.08 -9.73
C TYR A 85 6.06 -4.05 -8.27
N LEU A 86 5.46 -4.86 -7.39
CA LEU A 86 5.86 -4.88 -5.98
C LEU A 86 7.29 -5.42 -5.85
N THR A 87 8.10 -4.78 -5.02
CA THR A 87 9.44 -5.22 -4.71
C THR A 87 9.62 -5.40 -3.20
N VAL A 88 10.63 -6.18 -2.82
CA VAL A 88 11.02 -6.39 -1.42
C VAL A 88 11.82 -5.18 -0.93
N ILE A 89 11.59 -4.75 0.31
CA ILE A 89 12.42 -3.68 0.92
C ILE A 89 13.88 -4.15 0.97
N PRO A 90 14.85 -3.31 0.54
CA PRO A 90 16.26 -3.68 0.55
C PRO A 90 16.71 -4.21 1.92
N GLY A 91 17.23 -5.44 1.92
CA GLY A 91 17.72 -6.11 3.13
C GLY A 91 16.65 -6.83 3.98
N ALA A 92 15.35 -6.66 3.70
CA ALA A 92 14.28 -7.30 4.48
C ALA A 92 14.39 -8.83 4.44
N GLU A 93 14.53 -9.42 3.24
CA GLU A 93 14.64 -10.87 3.09
C GLU A 93 15.88 -11.45 3.81
N ALA A 94 17.03 -10.78 3.67
CA ALA A 94 18.26 -11.20 4.33
C ALA A 94 18.13 -11.11 5.86
N PHE A 95 17.51 -10.04 6.37
CA PHE A 95 17.26 -9.86 7.79
C PHE A 95 16.36 -10.98 8.34
N ILE A 96 15.21 -11.23 7.70
CA ILE A 96 14.28 -12.29 8.08
C ILE A 96 14.95 -13.66 8.06
N LYS A 97 15.76 -13.98 7.04
CA LYS A 97 16.50 -15.25 6.97
C LYS A 97 17.55 -15.41 8.07
N SER A 98 18.12 -14.32 8.57
CA SER A 98 19.09 -14.33 9.67
C SER A 98 18.45 -14.45 11.06
N MET A 99 17.13 -14.29 11.17
CA MET A 99 16.46 -14.27 12.45
C MET A 99 16.44 -15.64 13.12
N THR A 100 16.71 -15.64 14.42
CA THR A 100 16.59 -16.82 15.28
C THR A 100 15.49 -16.69 16.34
N ILE A 101 14.86 -15.51 16.45
CA ILE A 101 13.70 -15.26 17.32
C ILE A 101 12.45 -15.58 16.49
N PRO A 102 11.40 -16.17 17.06
CA PRO A 102 10.10 -16.27 16.39
C PRO A 102 9.66 -14.92 15.83
N TYR A 103 9.02 -14.94 14.67
CA TYR A 103 8.44 -13.74 14.08
C TYR A 103 7.11 -14.02 13.38
N CYS A 104 6.32 -12.97 13.23
CA CYS A 104 5.12 -12.98 12.42
C CYS A 104 4.93 -11.62 11.73
N VAL A 105 3.94 -11.55 10.84
CA VAL A 105 3.53 -10.30 10.18
C VAL A 105 2.15 -9.91 10.69
N ALA A 106 1.99 -8.62 11.04
CA ALA A 106 0.70 -8.00 11.29
C ALA A 106 0.49 -6.90 10.24
N SER A 107 -0.65 -6.93 9.54
CA SER A 107 -0.96 -5.95 8.50
C SER A 107 -2.42 -5.53 8.57
N ASN A 108 -2.67 -4.26 8.26
CA ASN A 108 -4.02 -3.72 8.03
C ASN A 108 -4.58 -4.13 6.65
N GLY A 109 -3.75 -4.75 5.80
CA GLY A 109 -4.17 -5.25 4.50
C GLY A 109 -5.09 -6.47 4.62
N PRO A 110 -6.12 -6.60 3.77
CA PRO A 110 -6.97 -7.79 3.76
C PRO A 110 -6.13 -9.04 3.40
N LYS A 111 -6.54 -10.22 3.87
CA LYS A 111 -5.81 -11.49 3.63
C LYS A 111 -5.46 -11.72 2.15
N LYS A 112 -6.37 -11.40 1.23
CA LYS A 112 -6.16 -11.50 -0.22
C LYS A 112 -5.03 -10.62 -0.76
N LYS A 113 -4.73 -9.49 -0.10
CA LYS A 113 -3.57 -8.65 -0.40
C LYS A 113 -2.30 -9.36 0.06
N MET A 114 -2.31 -9.91 1.27
CA MET A 114 -1.16 -10.62 1.85
C MET A 114 -0.72 -11.82 1.02
N GLU A 115 -1.67 -12.53 0.40
CA GLU A 115 -1.40 -13.62 -0.55
C GLU A 115 -0.63 -13.20 -1.80
N VAL A 116 -0.62 -11.91 -2.13
CA VAL A 116 0.16 -11.34 -3.24
C VAL A 116 1.47 -10.74 -2.74
N THR A 117 1.43 -10.01 -1.62
CA THR A 117 2.58 -9.24 -1.15
C THR A 117 3.64 -10.06 -0.43
N LEU A 118 3.30 -11.23 0.11
CA LEU A 118 4.22 -12.11 0.86
C LEU A 118 4.51 -13.43 0.14
N LYS A 119 4.48 -13.43 -1.20
CA LYS A 119 4.88 -14.59 -2.00
C LYS A 119 6.38 -14.80 -2.00
#